data_AF-A0A4Q2UDP3-F1
#
_entry.id   AF-A0A4Q2UDP3-F1
#
_cell.length_a   1.000
_cell.length_b   1.000
_cell.length_c   1.000
_cell.angle_alpha   90.00
_cell.angle_beta   90.00
_cell.angle_gamma   90.00
#
_symmetry.space_group_name_H-M   'P 1'
#
loop_
_entity.id
_entity.type
_entity.pdbx_description
1 polymer ?
#
loop_
_entity_poly.entity_id
_entity_poly.type
_entity_poly.pdbx_seq_one_letter_code
_entity_poly.pdbx_strand_id
1 'polypeptide(L)'
;MTTQLLSSLGLVADPNTGQITGIDLAISPGPLLSAGYGRRVRLLQLTLSSTLEMTAIFERYIVDADGNDAHRQVQNDASLHPTAQRERLTVLQPLQIPKTTAGAYRSKTTGQVCAPVDADGEPNPDAVPELAFFQTLALAQLQEQGLPLTGAEGYLVVLYLMLANIIREKDELGEF
;
A
#
# COMPACT_ATOMS: atom_id res chain seq x y z
N MET A 1 -15.69 13.94 7.57
CA MET A 1 -15.17 13.40 6.30
C MET A 1 -16.08 12.26 5.85
N THR A 2 -16.53 12.20 4.60
CA THR A 2 -17.44 11.14 4.14
C THR A 2 -16.66 9.84 3.89
N THR A 3 -17.07 8.73 4.52
CA THR A 3 -16.42 7.42 4.42
C THR A 3 -16.24 6.96 2.97
N GLN A 4 -17.16 7.33 2.07
CA GLN A 4 -17.06 7.08 0.62
C GLN A 4 -15.80 7.67 -0.01
N LEU A 5 -15.37 8.86 0.43
CA LEU A 5 -14.20 9.52 -0.12
C LEU A 5 -12.91 8.83 0.36
N LEU A 6 -12.86 8.42 1.63
CA LEU A 6 -11.76 7.60 2.15
C LEU A 6 -11.68 6.24 1.46
N SER A 7 -12.81 5.60 1.18
CA SER A 7 -12.84 4.35 0.42
C SER A 7 -12.38 4.51 -1.03
N SER A 8 -12.66 5.66 -1.68
CA SER A 8 -12.09 5.96 -3.00
C SER A 8 -10.56 6.11 -2.98
N LEU A 9 -10.02 6.48 -1.81
CA LEU A 9 -8.58 6.54 -1.57
C LEU A 9 -8.00 5.19 -1.11
N GLY A 10 -8.78 4.11 -1.16
CA GLY A 10 -8.38 2.75 -0.83
C GLY A 10 -8.31 2.43 0.65
N LEU A 11 -8.97 3.23 1.50
CA LEU A 11 -9.12 2.88 2.91
C LEU A 11 -10.34 1.99 3.12
N VAL A 12 -10.15 0.93 3.91
CA VAL A 12 -11.20 -0.01 4.26
C VAL A 12 -11.88 0.50 5.53
N ALA A 13 -13.19 0.68 5.46
CA ALA A 13 -14.03 0.98 6.61
C ALA A 13 -14.73 -0.29 7.08
N ASP A 14 -14.81 -0.49 8.40
CA ASP A 14 -15.68 -1.49 9.00
C ASP A 14 -17.14 -1.12 8.68
N PRO A 15 -17.91 -2.02 8.05
CA PRO A 15 -19.28 -1.75 7.63
C PRO A 15 -20.24 -1.51 8.81
N ASN A 16 -19.90 -1.99 10.01
CA ASN A 16 -20.76 -1.87 11.19
C ASN A 16 -20.48 -0.59 11.98
N THR A 17 -19.21 -0.17 12.03
CA THR A 17 -18.77 0.96 12.87
C THR A 17 -18.42 2.20 12.06
N GLY A 18 -18.22 2.06 10.75
CA GLY A 18 -17.73 3.13 9.86
C GLY A 18 -16.27 3.53 10.13
N GLN A 19 -15.59 2.87 11.08
CA GLN A 19 -14.21 3.15 11.42
C GLN A 19 -13.28 2.61 10.34
N ILE A 20 -12.22 3.34 10.05
CA ILE A 20 -11.19 2.87 9.12
C ILE A 20 -10.32 1.83 9.80
N THR A 21 -10.21 0.66 9.18
CA THR A 21 -9.52 -0.52 9.74
C THR A 21 -8.36 -1.02 8.88
N GLY A 22 -8.19 -0.51 7.66
CA GLY A 22 -7.09 -0.94 6.81
C GLY A 22 -7.02 -0.25 5.45
N ILE A 23 -6.27 -0.89 4.55
CA ILE A 23 -5.99 -0.42 3.19
C ILE A 23 -6.27 -1.56 2.23
N ASP A 24 -6.93 -1.24 1.13
CA ASP A 24 -7.16 -2.12 -0.01
C ASP A 24 -7.22 -1.25 -1.29
N LEU A 25 -6.18 -1.35 -2.10
CA LEU A 25 -5.94 -0.51 -3.28
C LEU A 25 -5.78 -1.34 -4.53
N ALA A 26 -6.36 -0.85 -5.64
CA ALA A 26 -5.98 -1.34 -6.96
C ALA A 26 -4.57 -0.84 -7.31
N ILE A 27 -3.79 -1.71 -7.95
CA ILE A 27 -2.45 -1.40 -8.45
C ILE A 27 -2.38 -1.75 -9.95
N SER A 28 -1.30 -1.31 -10.61
CA SER A 28 -1.10 -1.50 -12.03
C SER A 28 -1.19 -2.98 -12.45
N PRO A 29 -1.89 -3.31 -13.54
CA PRO A 29 -1.99 -4.68 -14.01
C PRO A 29 -0.62 -5.14 -14.50
N GLY A 30 -0.18 -6.33 -14.07
CA GLY A 30 1.07 -6.87 -14.58
C GLY A 30 0.91 -7.58 -15.93
N PRO A 31 2.04 -7.85 -16.59
CA PRO A 31 2.08 -8.29 -18.00
C PRO A 31 1.49 -9.68 -18.24
N LEU A 32 1.28 -10.49 -17.19
CA LEU A 32 0.85 -11.87 -17.29
C LEU A 32 -0.64 -12.07 -17.00
N LEU A 33 -1.40 -11.01 -16.69
CA LEU A 33 -2.82 -11.14 -16.40
C LEU A 33 -3.64 -11.10 -17.69
N SER A 34 -4.52 -12.10 -17.88
CA SER A 34 -5.49 -12.09 -18.96
C SER A 34 -6.53 -10.99 -18.74
N ALA A 35 -7.18 -10.56 -19.83
CA ALA A 35 -8.30 -9.63 -19.77
C ALA A 35 -9.34 -10.09 -18.73
N GLY A 36 -9.73 -9.20 -17.82
CA GLY A 36 -10.70 -9.47 -16.75
C GLY A 36 -10.12 -9.75 -15.36
N TYR A 37 -8.80 -9.80 -15.17
CA TYR A 37 -8.18 -9.84 -13.84
C TYR A 37 -7.52 -8.52 -13.48
N GLY A 38 -7.68 -8.11 -12.23
CA GLY A 38 -7.01 -6.95 -11.63
C GLY A 38 -6.02 -7.37 -10.55
N ARG A 39 -5.12 -6.45 -10.18
CA ARG A 39 -4.24 -6.61 -9.01
C ARG A 39 -4.65 -5.64 -7.93
N ARG A 40 -4.61 -6.13 -6.69
CA ARG A 40 -4.88 -5.32 -5.52
C ARG A 40 -3.83 -5.57 -4.46
N VAL A 41 -3.62 -4.57 -3.62
CA VAL A 41 -2.73 -4.63 -2.47
C VAL A 41 -3.53 -4.29 -1.23
N ARG A 42 -3.45 -5.14 -0.22
CA ARG A 42 -4.02 -4.90 1.09
C ARG A 42 -2.96 -4.87 2.18
N LEU A 43 -3.20 -4.10 3.22
CA LEU A 43 -2.38 -4.12 4.43
C LEU A 43 -2.78 -5.32 5.30
N LEU A 44 -1.85 -6.25 5.55
CA LEU A 44 -2.08 -7.39 6.46
C LEU A 44 -1.69 -7.06 7.88
N GLN A 45 -0.55 -6.40 8.05
CA GLN A 45 0.03 -6.14 9.35
C GLN A 45 0.79 -4.82 9.35
N LEU A 46 0.61 -4.07 10.43
CA LEU A 46 1.34 -2.85 10.71
C LEU A 46 1.90 -2.94 12.13
N THR A 47 3.20 -2.78 12.26
CA THR A 47 3.89 -2.78 13.55
C THR A 47 4.76 -1.55 13.67
N LEU A 48 4.71 -0.93 14.84
CA LEU A 48 5.56 0.18 15.25
C LEU A 48 6.54 -0.34 16.29
N SER A 49 7.83 -0.14 16.06
CA SER A 49 8.86 -0.49 17.04
C SER A 49 8.90 0.52 18.19
N SER A 50 9.67 0.21 19.24
CA SER A 50 9.95 1.15 20.33
C SER A 50 10.71 2.41 19.88
N THR A 51 11.36 2.37 18.72
CA THR A 51 12.04 3.51 18.08
C THR A 51 11.13 4.24 17.08
N LEU A 52 9.83 3.92 17.06
CA LEU A 52 8.83 4.43 16.13
C LEU A 52 9.07 4.06 14.66
N GLU A 53 9.97 3.12 14.38
CA GLU A 53 10.11 2.57 13.03
C GLU A 53 8.87 1.77 12.68
N MET A 54 8.39 1.98 11.47
CA MET A 54 7.20 1.32 10.97
C MET A 54 7.60 0.18 10.06
N THR A 55 7.10 -1.02 10.36
CA THR A 55 7.13 -2.17 9.46
C THR A 55 5.71 -2.52 9.05
N ALA A 56 5.47 -2.56 7.75
CA ALA A 56 4.19 -2.93 7.16
C ALA A 56 4.36 -4.17 6.29
N ILE A 57 3.46 -5.14 6.44
CA ILE A 57 3.35 -6.29 5.54
C ILE A 57 2.13 -6.06 4.68
N PHE A 58 2.38 -5.90 3.38
CA PHE A 58 1.35 -5.84 2.37
C PHE A 58 1.18 -7.20 1.72
N GLU A 59 -0.02 -7.47 1.22
CA GLU A 59 -0.28 -8.61 0.37
C GLU A 59 -0.82 -8.13 -0.96
N ARG A 60 -0.09 -8.48 -2.02
CA ARG A 60 -0.59 -8.37 -3.38
C ARG A 60 -1.36 -9.64 -3.71
N TYR A 61 -2.59 -9.46 -4.19
CA TYR A 61 -3.45 -10.54 -4.63
C TYR A 61 -4.14 -10.17 -5.94
N ILE A 62 -4.68 -11.18 -6.60
CA ILE A 62 -5.36 -11.04 -7.90
C ILE A 62 -6.86 -11.13 -7.67
N VAL A 63 -7.60 -10.24 -8.30
CA VAL A 63 -9.06 -10.22 -8.29
C VAL A 63 -9.63 -10.44 -9.68
N ASP A 64 -10.82 -11.02 -9.75
CA ASP A 64 -11.60 -11.10 -10.98
C ASP A 64 -12.25 -9.74 -11.35
N ALA A 65 -13.03 -9.72 -12.43
CA ALA A 65 -13.70 -8.52 -12.92
C ALA A 65 -14.78 -7.99 -11.95
N ASP A 66 -15.28 -8.85 -11.07
CA ASP A 66 -16.27 -8.51 -10.04
C ASP A 66 -15.59 -8.08 -8.72
N GLY A 67 -14.25 -8.10 -8.66
CA GLY A 67 -13.46 -7.69 -7.49
C GLY A 67 -13.27 -8.78 -6.44
N ASN A 68 -13.61 -10.04 -6.74
CA ASN A 68 -13.44 -11.15 -5.81
C ASN A 68 -12.02 -11.70 -5.86
N ASP A 69 -11.52 -12.19 -4.72
CA ASP A 69 -10.22 -12.86 -4.60
C ASP A 69 -10.18 -14.14 -5.47
N ALA A 70 -9.45 -14.05 -6.59
CA ALA A 70 -9.39 -15.12 -7.59
C ALA A 70 -8.70 -16.37 -7.05
N HIS A 71 -7.69 -16.22 -6.18
CA HIS A 71 -7.02 -17.36 -5.55
C HIS A 71 -8.02 -18.13 -4.68
N ARG A 72 -8.78 -17.41 -3.83
CA ARG A 72 -9.79 -18.03 -2.97
C ARG A 72 -10.89 -18.72 -3.75
N GLN A 73 -11.32 -18.15 -4.87
CA GLN A 73 -12.31 -18.78 -5.75
C GLN A 73 -11.79 -20.12 -6.30
N VAL A 74 -10.60 -20.12 -6.90
CA VAL A 74 -10.00 -21.37 -7.45
C VAL A 74 -9.76 -22.41 -6.36
N GLN A 75 -9.37 -21.98 -5.16
CA GLN A 75 -9.16 -22.88 -4.02
C GLN A 75 -10.46 -23.60 -3.60
N ASN A 76 -11.59 -22.92 -3.70
CA ASN A 76 -12.90 -23.44 -3.30
C ASN A 76 -13.67 -24.10 -4.46
N ASP A 77 -13.15 -24.04 -5.68
CA ASP A 77 -13.79 -24.61 -6.87
C ASP A 77 -13.57 -26.12 -6.95
N ALA A 78 -14.54 -26.87 -6.43
CA ALA A 78 -14.55 -28.33 -6.47
C ALA A 78 -14.82 -28.93 -7.86
N SER A 79 -15.18 -28.10 -8.86
CA SER A 79 -15.42 -28.57 -10.23
C SER A 79 -14.14 -28.74 -11.04
N LEU A 80 -13.02 -28.14 -10.59
CA LEU A 80 -11.75 -28.20 -11.28
C LEU A 80 -11.05 -29.54 -11.07
N HIS A 81 -10.44 -30.04 -12.15
CA HIS A 81 -9.51 -31.15 -12.04
C HIS A 81 -8.30 -30.74 -11.18
N PRO A 82 -7.80 -31.59 -10.25
CA PRO A 82 -6.74 -31.23 -9.30
C PRO A 82 -5.48 -30.62 -9.93
N THR A 83 -5.07 -31.13 -11.10
CA THR A 83 -3.90 -30.60 -11.83
C THR A 83 -4.14 -29.16 -12.31
N ALA A 84 -5.30 -28.89 -12.92
CA ALA A 84 -5.65 -27.56 -13.41
C ALA A 84 -5.84 -26.57 -12.25
N GLN A 85 -6.39 -27.04 -11.12
CA GLN A 85 -6.50 -26.24 -9.90
C GLN A 85 -5.12 -25.82 -9.39
N ARG A 86 -4.17 -26.76 -9.29
CA ARG A 86 -2.81 -26.49 -8.82
C ARG A 86 -2.06 -25.50 -9.71
N GLU A 87 -2.16 -25.65 -11.02
CA GLU A 87 -1.55 -24.72 -11.99
C GLU A 87 -2.09 -23.30 -11.82
N ARG A 88 -3.43 -23.15 -11.72
CA ARG A 88 -4.06 -21.85 -11.51
C ARG A 88 -3.69 -21.21 -10.17
N LEU A 89 -3.70 -21.99 -9.09
CA LEU A 89 -3.28 -21.49 -7.76
C LEU A 89 -1.84 -20.99 -7.75
N THR A 90 -0.95 -21.64 -8.51
CA THR A 90 0.46 -21.21 -8.62
C THR A 90 0.57 -19.83 -9.25
N VAL A 91 -0.22 -19.54 -10.28
CA VAL A 91 -0.24 -18.23 -10.96
C VAL A 91 -0.91 -17.16 -10.09
N LEU A 92 -1.95 -17.53 -9.35
CA LEU A 92 -2.76 -16.63 -8.54
C LEU A 92 -2.23 -16.44 -7.11
N GLN A 93 -1.10 -17.09 -6.77
CA GLN A 93 -0.53 -17.09 -5.43
C GLN A 93 -0.34 -15.65 -4.90
N PRO A 94 -0.98 -15.29 -3.77
CA PRO A 94 -0.74 -14.01 -3.14
C PRO A 94 0.73 -13.84 -2.74
N LEU A 95 1.25 -12.63 -2.91
CA LEU A 95 2.62 -12.27 -2.59
C LEU A 95 2.64 -11.32 -1.41
N GLN A 96 3.35 -11.69 -0.34
CA GLN A 96 3.62 -10.80 0.77
C GLN A 96 4.83 -9.92 0.47
N ILE A 97 4.66 -8.63 0.70
CA ILE A 97 5.64 -7.58 0.39
C ILE A 97 5.90 -6.80 1.68
N PRO A 98 6.98 -7.13 2.41
CA PRO A 98 7.37 -6.37 3.60
C PRO A 98 7.99 -5.03 3.18
N LYS A 99 7.59 -3.95 3.86
CA LYS A 99 8.18 -2.62 3.74
C LYS A 99 8.50 -2.09 5.13
N THR A 100 9.61 -1.38 5.27
CA THR A 100 10.05 -0.77 6.52
C THR A 100 10.59 0.63 6.27
N THR A 101 10.36 1.53 7.23
CA THR A 101 11.00 2.86 7.23
C THR A 101 12.46 2.80 7.66
N ALA A 102 12.91 1.67 8.24
CA ALA A 102 14.28 1.49 8.69
C ALA A 102 15.24 1.52 7.49
N GLY A 103 16.19 2.47 7.51
CA GLY A 103 17.14 2.67 6.41
C GLY A 103 16.54 3.25 5.12
N ALA A 104 15.26 3.64 5.12
CA ALA A 104 14.63 4.33 4.01
C ALA A 104 14.84 5.85 4.11
N TYR A 105 14.97 6.52 2.97
CA TYR A 105 15.21 7.95 2.88
C TYR A 105 14.25 8.62 1.90
N ARG A 106 13.87 9.86 2.20
CA ARG A 106 13.04 10.73 1.37
C ARG A 106 13.73 12.06 1.15
N SER A 107 13.47 12.68 0.00
CA SER A 107 13.84 14.07 -0.27
C SER A 107 13.04 14.99 0.65
N LYS A 108 13.70 15.85 1.41
CA LYS A 108 13.02 16.88 2.23
C LYS A 108 12.31 17.94 1.37
N THR A 109 12.73 18.10 0.11
CA THR A 109 12.20 19.12 -0.80
C THR A 109 11.01 18.59 -1.60
N THR A 110 11.11 17.40 -2.18
CA THR A 110 10.06 16.82 -3.05
C THR A 110 9.19 15.79 -2.34
N GLY A 111 9.65 15.27 -1.20
CA GLY A 111 9.00 14.17 -0.50
C GLY A 111 9.17 12.80 -1.15
N GLN A 112 9.81 12.70 -2.32
CA GLN A 112 9.98 11.43 -3.04
C GLN A 112 11.04 10.54 -2.36
N VAL A 113 10.90 9.22 -2.54
CA VAL A 113 11.93 8.26 -2.11
C VAL A 113 13.23 8.56 -2.83
N CYS A 114 14.33 8.65 -2.08
CA CYS A 114 15.65 8.95 -2.63
C CYS A 114 16.74 8.10 -1.99
N ALA A 115 17.91 8.03 -2.62
CA ALA A 115 19.08 7.43 -2.01
C ALA A 115 19.69 8.40 -0.97
N PRO A 116 20.29 7.86 0.12
CA PRO A 116 21.00 8.68 1.12
C PRO A 116 22.31 9.27 0.58
N VAL A 117 22.78 8.76 -0.55
CA VAL A 117 23.96 9.23 -1.27
C VAL A 117 23.58 9.54 -2.72
N ASP A 118 24.33 10.43 -3.35
CA ASP A 118 24.19 10.70 -4.78
C ASP A 118 24.90 9.63 -5.65
N ALA A 119 24.97 9.87 -6.96
CA ALA A 119 25.57 8.94 -7.91
C ALA A 119 27.08 8.75 -7.72
N ASP A 120 27.76 9.72 -7.10
CA ASP A 120 29.19 9.70 -6.82
C ASP A 120 29.49 9.10 -5.44
N GLY A 121 28.44 8.74 -4.68
CA GLY A 121 28.53 8.17 -3.34
C GLY A 121 28.67 9.21 -2.23
N GLU A 122 28.55 10.50 -2.55
CA GLU A 122 28.58 11.58 -1.56
C GLU A 122 27.23 11.71 -0.85
N PRO A 123 27.19 12.15 0.42
CA PRO A 123 25.95 12.32 1.15
C PRO A 123 24.98 13.23 0.40
N ASN A 124 23.77 12.73 0.11
CA ASN A 124 22.74 13.52 -0.54
C ASN A 124 22.21 14.57 0.47
N PRO A 125 22.45 15.88 0.27
CA PRO A 125 22.08 16.91 1.24
C PRO A 125 20.56 17.11 1.36
N ASP A 126 19.80 16.57 0.41
CA ASP A 126 18.35 16.63 0.37
C ASP A 126 17.70 15.37 0.99
N ALA A 127 18.47 14.31 1.25
CA ALA A 127 17.97 13.09 1.84
C ALA A 127 17.79 13.22 3.36
N VAL A 128 16.61 12.85 3.85
CA VAL A 128 16.29 12.70 5.27
C VAL A 128 15.74 11.30 5.52
N PRO A 129 16.01 10.69 6.69
CA PRO A 129 15.41 9.41 7.05
C PRO A 129 13.88 9.49 6.93
N GLU A 130 13.26 8.47 6.33
CA GLU A 130 11.83 8.47 6.05
C GLU A 130 10.99 8.61 7.33
N LEU A 131 11.44 8.02 8.44
CA LEU A 131 10.81 8.24 9.75
C LEU A 131 10.83 9.71 10.17
N ALA A 132 11.98 10.38 10.02
CA ALA A 132 12.12 11.79 10.37
C ALA A 132 11.26 12.67 9.46
N PHE A 133 11.19 12.35 8.16
CA PHE A 133 10.30 13.02 7.21
C PHE A 133 8.83 12.91 7.65
N PHE A 134 8.37 11.72 8.04
CA PHE A 134 7.00 11.52 8.52
C PHE A 134 6.72 12.19 9.87
N GLN A 135 7.73 12.33 10.73
CA GLN A 135 7.60 13.08 11.99
C GLN A 135 7.53 14.60 11.77
N THR A 136 8.09 15.12 10.67
CA THR A 136 8.04 16.55 10.35
C THR A 136 6.86 16.95 9.46
N LEU A 137 6.13 15.98 8.90
CA LEU A 137 4.96 16.23 8.06
C LEU A 137 3.86 16.92 8.86
N ALA A 138 3.72 18.23 8.64
CA ALA A 138 2.60 19.00 9.16
C ALA A 138 1.32 18.68 8.37
N LEU A 139 0.15 18.74 9.03
CA LEU A 139 -1.16 18.53 8.41
C LEU A 139 -1.35 19.31 7.09
N ALA A 140 -0.79 20.52 7.01
CA ALA A 140 -0.85 21.38 5.82
C ALA A 140 -0.16 20.75 4.59
N GLN A 141 0.97 20.06 4.78
CA GLN A 141 1.69 19.41 3.68
C GLN A 141 0.94 18.17 3.17
N LEU A 142 0.27 17.44 4.07
CA LEU A 142 -0.59 16.33 3.67
C LEU A 142 -1.81 16.83 2.87
N GLN A 143 -2.38 17.97 3.25
CA GLN A 143 -3.44 18.63 2.48
C GLN A 143 -2.95 19.08 1.09
N GLU A 144 -1.73 19.60 1.00
CA GLU A 144 -1.10 19.97 -0.28
C GLU A 144 -0.84 18.78 -1.20
N GLN A 145 -0.60 17.59 -0.64
CA GLN A 145 -0.55 16.31 -1.39
C GLN A 145 -1.93 15.82 -1.87
N GLY A 146 -2.97 16.65 -1.75
CA GLY A 146 -4.33 16.34 -2.17
C GLY A 146 -5.08 15.43 -1.19
N LEU A 147 -4.54 15.20 0.01
CA LEU A 147 -5.25 14.42 1.02
C LEU A 147 -6.34 15.30 1.65
N PRO A 148 -7.62 14.86 1.66
CA PRO A 148 -8.74 15.66 2.13
C PRO A 148 -8.86 15.64 3.67
N LEU A 149 -7.76 16.00 4.35
CA LEU A 149 -7.68 16.04 5.80
C LEU A 149 -8.27 17.34 6.32
N THR A 150 -9.00 17.27 7.44
CA THR A 150 -9.64 18.42 8.11
C THR A 150 -9.01 18.73 9.48
N GLY A 151 -8.10 17.87 9.96
CA GLY A 151 -7.43 17.98 11.26
C GLY A 151 -8.21 17.35 12.41
N ALA A 152 -9.41 16.82 12.15
CA ALA A 152 -10.24 16.11 13.13
C ALA A 152 -10.10 14.57 13.01
N GLU A 153 -9.29 14.09 12.06
CA GLU A 153 -9.11 12.66 11.83
C GLU A 153 -8.28 12.00 12.95
N GLY A 154 -8.63 10.76 13.29
CA GLY A 154 -7.80 9.93 14.16
C GLY A 154 -6.44 9.64 13.50
N TYR A 155 -5.38 9.60 14.30
CA TYR A 155 -4.00 9.36 13.85
C TYR A 155 -3.85 8.16 12.88
N LEU A 156 -4.58 7.07 13.12
CA LEU A 156 -4.56 5.88 12.25
C LEU A 156 -5.08 6.15 10.83
N VAL A 157 -6.07 7.03 10.66
CA VAL A 157 -6.59 7.40 9.33
C VAL A 157 -5.50 8.12 8.53
N VAL A 158 -4.80 9.04 9.18
CA VAL A 158 -3.68 9.78 8.57
C VAL A 158 -2.58 8.81 8.17
N LEU A 159 -2.22 7.88 9.07
CA LEU A 159 -1.21 6.87 8.80
C LEU A 159 -1.57 5.96 7.61
N TYR A 160 -2.83 5.50 7.53
CA TYR A 160 -3.29 4.69 6.42
C TYR A 160 -3.35 5.45 5.10
N LEU A 161 -3.70 6.74 5.11
CA LEU A 161 -3.64 7.60 3.91
C LEU A 161 -2.20 7.75 3.42
N MET A 162 -1.25 7.93 4.33
CA MET A 162 0.17 8.00 3.99
C MET A 162 0.66 6.68 3.39
N LEU A 163 0.36 5.55 4.03
CA LEU A 163 0.68 4.22 3.50
C LEU A 163 0.03 3.96 2.13
N ALA A 164 -1.21 4.41 1.93
CA ALA A 164 -1.91 4.32 0.65
C ALA A 164 -1.18 5.09 -0.46
N ASN A 165 -0.67 6.30 -0.16
CA ASN A 165 0.16 7.07 -1.09
C ASN A 165 1.49 6.36 -1.39
N ILE A 166 2.15 5.78 -0.39
CA ILE A 166 3.37 5.01 -0.59
C ILE A 166 3.12 3.84 -1.54
N ILE A 167 2.00 3.11 -1.39
CA ILE A 167 1.66 2.01 -2.31
C ILE A 167 1.56 2.52 -3.74
N ARG A 168 0.91 3.67 -3.98
CA ARG A 168 0.80 4.28 -5.32
C ARG A 168 2.17 4.68 -5.89
N GLU A 169 2.97 5.41 -5.11
CA GLU A 169 4.32 5.81 -5.52
C GLU A 169 5.19 4.60 -5.89
N LYS A 170 5.09 3.53 -5.10
CA LYS A 170 5.86 2.29 -5.32
C LYS A 170 5.31 1.44 -6.47
N ASP A 171 4.01 1.47 -6.72
CA ASP A 171 3.39 0.84 -7.89
C ASP A 171 3.85 1.51 -9.20
N GLU A 172 3.92 2.86 -9.22
CA GLU A 172 4.47 3.61 -10.35
C GLU A 172 5.94 3.24 -10.66
N LEU A 173 6.69 2.82 -9.62
CA LEU A 173 8.06 2.32 -9.73
C LEU A 173 8.16 0.81 -10.06
N GLY A 174 7.04 0.10 -10.15
CA GLY A 174 6.99 -1.34 -10.41
C GLY A 174 7.45 -2.21 -9.23
N GLU A 175 7.45 -1.67 -8.00
CA GLU A 175 7.80 -2.41 -6.79
C GLU A 175 6.63 -3.23 -6.20
N PHE A 176 5.44 -3.15 -6.82
CA PHE A 176 4.23 -3.89 -6.47
C PHE A 176 3.72 -4.75 -7.65
#